data_AF-A0A9P4V5T7-F1
#
_entry.id   AF-A0A9P4V5T7-F1
#
_cell.length_a   1.000
_cell.length_b   1.000
_cell.length_c   1.000
_cell.angle_alpha   90.00
_cell.angle_beta   90.00
_cell.angle_gamma   90.00
#
_symmetry.space_group_name_H-M   'P 1'
#
loop_
_entity.id
_entity.type
_entity.pdbx_description
1 polymer ?
#
loop_
_entity_poly.entity_id
_entity_poly.type
_entity_poly.pdbx_seq_one_letter_code
_entity_poly.pdbx_strand_id
1 'polypeptide(L)'
;MSLSPLLQQQLFDAATKVAQRNAITIQWSSFHTWSFFHQKPDSFIESDSINDFWAASTPFTNCVGQAFLAYQALRKTFSETPNLKAYVDNVKFMTSEKYAVTDQDYHALVTIELESYCIIVDTAMHPTAYKIRLGEDPFGCEPYIDTHNQLEQTFVEYAPVNGTNTITMRWKIIGGNWYSGVSRFSEMDPTAALRQLVAPASQCTKGNMPVNKIINTRVVSSEPPNNLPYTALNRGYEYMSSRLKIDFDERQFSLQIFAPDWLAKNAGYAGRVDASKITSYTDPKMGIIKLALKMSPNRDNARSVAATELLDEICEALGSRRGEILKIANSIYEVNPKILR
;
A
#
# COMPACT_ATOMS: atom_id res chain seq x y z
N MET A 1 -1.72 -36.03 6.77
CA MET A 1 -2.57 -36.09 7.98
C MET A 1 -3.28 -34.75 8.06
N SER A 2 -4.61 -34.75 8.08
CA SER A 2 -5.36 -33.51 8.17
C SER A 2 -5.08 -32.80 9.50
N LEU A 3 -4.87 -31.48 9.44
CA LEU A 3 -4.67 -30.66 10.64
C LEU A 3 -5.92 -30.67 11.51
N SER A 4 -5.74 -30.73 12.83
CA SER A 4 -6.88 -30.60 13.75
C SER A 4 -7.54 -29.22 13.59
N PRO A 5 -8.88 -29.11 13.72
CA PRO A 5 -9.57 -27.82 13.59
C PRO A 5 -9.03 -26.74 14.53
N LEU A 6 -8.63 -27.14 15.75
CA LEU A 6 -8.00 -26.24 16.72
C LEU A 6 -6.70 -25.64 16.19
N LEU A 7 -5.83 -26.47 15.61
CA LEU A 7 -4.55 -26.03 15.06
C LEU A 7 -4.73 -25.13 13.84
N GLN A 8 -5.70 -25.45 12.97
CA GLN A 8 -6.08 -24.60 11.83
C GLN A 8 -6.55 -23.22 12.29
N GLN A 9 -7.33 -23.16 13.38
CA GLN A 9 -7.78 -21.89 13.96
C GLN A 9 -6.62 -21.11 14.57
N GLN A 10 -5.71 -21.77 15.29
CA GLN A 10 -4.55 -21.11 15.90
C GLN A 10 -3.60 -20.49 14.87
N LEU A 11 -3.35 -21.19 13.75
CA LEU A 11 -2.57 -20.64 12.63
C LEU A 11 -3.24 -19.37 12.07
N PHE A 12 -4.56 -19.42 11.87
CA PHE A 12 -5.31 -18.31 11.32
C PHE A 12 -5.39 -17.10 12.27
N ASP A 13 -5.59 -17.34 13.56
CA ASP A 13 -5.64 -16.28 14.58
C ASP A 13 -4.28 -15.58 14.69
N ALA A 14 -3.18 -16.34 14.64
CA ALA A 14 -1.83 -15.78 14.62
C ALA A 14 -1.58 -14.93 13.37
N ALA A 15 -1.95 -15.43 12.19
CA ALA A 15 -1.86 -14.68 10.94
C ALA A 15 -2.71 -13.40 10.97
N THR A 16 -3.95 -13.48 11.46
CA THR A 16 -4.86 -12.34 11.59
C THR A 16 -4.29 -11.28 12.54
N LYS A 17 -3.73 -11.69 13.69
CA LYS A 17 -3.10 -10.76 14.64
C LYS A 17 -1.91 -10.03 14.01
N VAL A 18 -1.06 -10.73 13.24
CA VAL A 18 0.06 -10.10 12.52
C VAL A 18 -0.46 -9.13 11.46
N ALA A 19 -1.42 -9.56 10.63
CA ALA A 19 -2.03 -8.72 9.60
C ALA A 19 -2.61 -7.43 10.19
N GLN A 20 -3.43 -7.55 11.23
CA GLN A 20 -4.05 -6.40 11.91
C GLN A 20 -2.99 -5.46 12.50
N ARG A 21 -1.96 -6.00 13.15
CA ARG A 21 -0.87 -5.18 13.68
C ARG A 21 -0.22 -4.37 12.56
N ASN A 22 0.18 -5.02 11.47
CA ASN A 22 0.83 -4.39 10.32
C ASN A 22 -0.08 -3.35 9.66
N ALA A 23 -1.35 -3.68 9.41
CA ALA A 23 -2.32 -2.77 8.79
C ALA A 23 -2.48 -1.43 9.53
N ILE A 24 -2.16 -1.41 10.83
CA ILE A 24 -2.36 -0.24 11.69
C ILE A 24 -1.05 0.50 11.95
N THR A 25 0.08 -0.20 11.91
CA THR A 25 1.39 0.42 12.15
C THR A 25 2.13 0.81 10.87
N ILE A 26 1.72 0.29 9.72
CA ILE A 26 2.42 0.42 8.45
C ILE A 26 1.49 1.03 7.39
N GLN A 27 1.99 2.03 6.66
CA GLN A 27 1.30 2.70 5.56
C GLN A 27 2.00 2.38 4.24
N TRP A 28 1.20 2.21 3.18
CA TRP A 28 1.76 1.92 1.86
C TRP A 28 2.34 3.19 1.24
N SER A 29 3.61 3.17 0.82
CA SER A 29 4.22 4.31 0.13
C SER A 29 5.38 3.93 -0.78
N SER A 30 5.24 4.23 -2.07
CA SER A 30 6.37 4.19 -3.02
C SER A 30 7.25 5.44 -2.94
N PHE A 31 6.71 6.58 -2.48
CA PHE A 31 7.51 7.80 -2.28
C PHE A 31 8.62 7.59 -1.25
N HIS A 32 8.29 7.05 -0.08
CA HIS A 32 9.27 6.85 1.00
C HIS A 32 10.33 5.82 0.62
N THR A 33 9.92 4.77 -0.10
CA THR A 33 10.83 3.77 -0.67
C THR A 33 11.82 4.43 -1.63
N TRP A 34 11.34 5.24 -2.58
CA TRP A 34 12.20 6.02 -3.47
C TRP A 34 13.11 6.99 -2.73
N SER A 35 12.55 7.78 -1.80
CA SER A 35 13.29 8.79 -1.05
C SER A 35 14.45 8.17 -0.27
N PHE A 36 14.24 6.98 0.31
CA PHE A 36 15.30 6.22 0.96
C PHE A 36 16.42 5.87 -0.03
N PHE A 37 16.11 5.21 -1.14
CA PHE A 37 17.15 4.80 -2.11
C PHE A 37 17.84 5.98 -2.78
N HIS A 38 17.12 7.08 -3.02
CA HIS A 38 17.67 8.28 -3.61
C HIS A 38 18.74 8.95 -2.74
N GLN A 39 18.67 8.77 -1.41
CA GLN A 39 19.64 9.31 -0.45
C GLN A 39 20.83 8.36 -0.19
N LYS A 40 20.81 7.15 -0.77
CA LYS A 40 21.83 6.13 -0.53
C LYS A 40 22.75 5.98 -1.74
N PRO A 41 24.03 5.64 -1.53
CA PRO A 41 24.90 5.24 -2.63
C PRO A 41 24.38 3.93 -3.25
N ASP A 42 24.65 3.71 -4.54
CA ASP A 42 24.25 2.49 -5.25
C ASP A 42 24.76 1.21 -4.56
N SER A 43 25.92 1.29 -3.90
CA SER A 43 26.52 0.21 -3.12
C SER A 43 25.68 -0.24 -1.91
N PHE A 44 24.66 0.51 -1.51
CA PHE A 44 23.75 0.10 -0.44
C PHE A 44 22.96 -1.16 -0.80
N ILE A 45 22.57 -1.31 -2.07
CA ILE A 45 21.78 -2.46 -2.58
C ILE A 45 22.59 -3.77 -2.50
N GLU A 46 23.92 -3.66 -2.60
CA GLU A 46 24.85 -4.78 -2.53
C GLU A 46 25.14 -5.22 -1.09
N SER A 47 24.78 -4.42 -0.09
CA SER A 47 24.96 -4.78 1.31
C SER A 47 23.87 -5.75 1.79
N ASP A 48 24.19 -6.61 2.77
CA ASP A 48 23.23 -7.54 3.39
C ASP A 48 22.32 -6.86 4.44
N SER A 49 22.23 -5.53 4.45
CA SER A 49 21.48 -4.76 5.45
C SER A 49 19.97 -4.69 5.14
N ILE A 50 19.35 -5.78 4.70
CA ILE A 50 17.92 -5.81 4.37
C ILE A 50 17.05 -5.39 5.56
N ASN A 51 17.40 -5.85 6.76
CA ASN A 51 16.67 -5.50 7.98
C ASN A 51 16.78 -4.00 8.30
N ASP A 52 17.93 -3.39 8.02
CA ASP A 52 18.15 -1.97 8.27
C ASP A 52 17.31 -1.11 7.33
N PHE A 53 17.10 -1.54 6.08
CA PHE A 53 16.21 -0.85 5.15
C PHE A 53 14.76 -0.82 5.67
N TRP A 54 14.19 -1.98 6.01
CA TRP A 54 12.79 -2.07 6.43
C TRP A 54 12.53 -1.42 7.78
N ALA A 55 13.51 -1.49 8.69
CA ALA A 55 13.46 -0.75 9.94
C ALA A 55 13.49 0.76 9.70
N ALA A 56 14.33 1.25 8.78
CA ALA A 56 14.45 2.67 8.46
C ALA A 56 13.29 3.23 7.64
N SER A 57 12.62 2.39 6.84
CA SER A 57 11.47 2.83 6.03
C SER A 57 10.18 2.90 6.85
N THR A 58 10.07 2.12 7.93
CA THR A 58 8.89 2.10 8.83
C THR A 58 8.56 3.51 9.37
N PRO A 59 7.29 3.94 9.33
CA PRO A 59 6.08 3.15 9.04
C PRO A 59 5.70 3.11 7.56
N PHE A 60 6.52 3.62 6.65
CA PHE A 60 6.17 3.72 5.24
C PHE A 60 6.92 2.69 4.39
N THR A 61 6.18 1.85 3.67
CA THR A 61 6.79 0.86 2.76
C THR A 61 5.87 0.50 1.62
N ASN A 62 6.39 -0.05 0.53
CA ASN A 62 5.61 -0.71 -0.51
C ASN A 62 5.10 -2.10 -0.09
N CYS A 63 4.45 -2.82 -1.02
CA CYS A 63 3.90 -4.17 -0.80
C CYS A 63 4.96 -5.20 -0.39
N VAL A 64 6.18 -5.12 -0.93
CA VAL A 64 7.29 -6.02 -0.56
C VAL A 64 7.67 -5.85 0.90
N GLY A 65 7.84 -4.63 1.39
CA GLY A 65 8.19 -4.46 2.81
C GLY A 65 7.05 -4.77 3.76
N GLN A 66 5.79 -4.53 3.37
CA GLN A 66 4.65 -4.98 4.17
C GLN A 66 4.61 -6.50 4.30
N ALA A 67 4.79 -7.21 3.18
CA ALA A 67 4.91 -8.66 3.16
C ALA A 67 6.13 -9.13 3.96
N PHE A 68 7.26 -8.43 3.90
CA PHE A 68 8.48 -8.81 4.62
C PHE A 68 8.30 -8.73 6.12
N LEU A 69 7.75 -7.60 6.61
CA LEU A 69 7.46 -7.41 8.02
C LEU A 69 6.45 -8.44 8.53
N ALA A 70 5.43 -8.77 7.72
CA ALA A 70 4.48 -9.84 8.04
C ALA A 70 5.15 -11.22 8.09
N TYR A 71 6.03 -11.51 7.13
CA TYR A 71 6.77 -12.77 7.02
C TYR A 71 7.66 -12.99 8.25
N GLN A 72 8.45 -11.98 8.63
CA GLN A 72 9.28 -12.04 9.84
C GLN A 72 8.45 -12.21 11.11
N ALA A 73 7.37 -11.43 11.25
CA ALA A 73 6.51 -11.49 12.42
C ALA A 73 5.80 -12.85 12.56
N LEU A 74 5.32 -13.43 11.45
CA LEU A 74 4.70 -14.75 11.44
C LEU A 74 5.70 -15.86 11.80
N ARG A 75 6.87 -15.89 11.14
CA ARG A 75 7.90 -16.89 11.45
C ARG A 75 8.34 -16.83 12.90
N LYS A 76 8.54 -15.61 13.44
CA LYS A 76 8.84 -15.41 14.86
C LYS A 76 7.71 -15.94 15.73
N THR A 77 6.46 -15.53 15.48
CA THR A 77 5.28 -15.96 16.24
C THR A 77 5.16 -17.49 16.25
N PHE A 78 5.35 -18.14 15.12
CA PHE A 78 5.27 -19.60 15.01
C PHE A 78 6.42 -20.29 15.73
N SER A 79 7.65 -19.76 15.63
CA SER A 79 8.83 -20.32 16.29
C SER A 79 8.74 -20.27 17.82
N GLU A 80 8.10 -19.23 18.36
CA GLU A 80 7.92 -18.99 19.81
C GLU A 80 6.66 -19.69 20.37
N THR A 81 5.77 -20.21 19.50
CA THR A 81 4.52 -20.86 19.90
C THR A 81 4.66 -22.38 19.74
N PRO A 82 4.73 -23.18 20.83
CA PRO A 82 5.14 -24.60 20.76
C PRO A 82 4.37 -25.46 19.75
N ASN A 83 3.06 -25.27 19.64
CA ASN A 83 2.16 -25.99 18.72
C ASN A 83 2.20 -25.48 17.27
N LEU A 84 2.75 -24.29 17.02
CA LEU A 84 2.88 -23.71 15.67
C LEU A 84 4.29 -23.83 15.09
N LYS A 85 5.28 -24.20 15.92
CA LYS A 85 6.70 -24.27 15.53
C LYS A 85 6.97 -25.14 14.29
N ALA A 86 6.21 -26.21 14.11
CA ALA A 86 6.33 -27.09 12.94
C ALA A 86 5.90 -26.45 11.62
N TYR A 87 5.23 -25.29 11.65
CA TYR A 87 4.70 -24.58 10.47
C TYR A 87 5.53 -23.35 10.09
N VAL A 88 6.68 -23.11 10.74
CA VAL A 88 7.53 -21.95 10.43
C VAL A 88 7.94 -21.95 8.96
N ASP A 89 8.27 -23.12 8.40
CA ASP A 89 8.68 -23.25 6.99
C ASP A 89 7.50 -23.28 6.01
N ASN A 90 6.25 -23.37 6.51
CA ASN A 90 5.06 -23.16 5.68
C ASN A 90 4.78 -21.68 5.44
N VAL A 91 5.41 -20.77 6.21
CA VAL A 91 5.30 -19.32 5.99
C VAL A 91 6.20 -18.95 4.81
N LYS A 92 5.60 -18.60 3.68
CA LYS A 92 6.31 -18.26 2.45
C LYS A 92 6.13 -16.79 2.09
N PHE A 93 7.21 -16.19 1.60
CA PHE A 93 7.19 -14.85 1.02
C PHE A 93 6.96 -15.00 -0.49
N MET A 94 5.88 -14.42 -1.01
CA MET A 94 5.45 -14.64 -2.39
C MET A 94 5.39 -13.32 -3.16
N THR A 95 5.79 -13.34 -4.42
CA THR A 95 5.73 -12.19 -5.33
C THR A 95 5.05 -12.55 -6.64
N SER A 96 4.41 -11.58 -7.28
CA SER A 96 3.80 -11.75 -8.61
C SER A 96 4.81 -11.73 -9.75
N GLU A 97 6.01 -11.19 -9.50
CA GLU A 97 7.05 -10.97 -10.49
C GLU A 97 8.42 -11.37 -9.93
N LYS A 98 9.34 -11.68 -10.84
CA LYS A 98 10.75 -11.95 -10.52
C LYS A 98 11.63 -10.71 -10.63
N TYR A 99 11.26 -9.79 -11.52
CA TYR A 99 11.96 -8.53 -11.76
C TYR A 99 10.93 -7.44 -12.02
N ALA A 100 11.20 -6.24 -11.53
CA ALA A 100 10.35 -5.08 -11.78
C ALA A 100 11.18 -3.88 -12.16
N VAL A 101 10.63 -3.03 -13.02
CA VAL A 101 11.22 -1.74 -13.38
C VAL A 101 10.37 -0.58 -12.92
N THR A 102 9.12 -0.82 -12.49
CA THR A 102 8.26 0.19 -11.87
C THR A 102 7.59 -0.35 -10.61
N ASP A 103 7.18 0.55 -9.70
CA ASP A 103 6.46 0.19 -8.48
C ASP A 103 5.05 -0.37 -8.74
N GLN A 104 4.60 -0.38 -10.00
CA GLN A 104 3.31 -0.93 -10.44
C GLN A 104 3.44 -2.35 -11.02
N ASP A 105 4.66 -2.82 -11.29
CA ASP A 105 4.86 -4.10 -11.97
C ASP A 105 4.67 -5.29 -11.02
N TYR A 106 4.87 -5.11 -9.72
CA TYR A 106 4.91 -6.20 -8.75
C TYR A 106 3.92 -6.02 -7.61
N HIS A 107 3.50 -7.16 -7.06
CA HIS A 107 2.84 -7.28 -5.78
C HIS A 107 3.51 -8.36 -4.94
N ALA A 108 3.42 -8.24 -3.62
CA ALA A 108 4.00 -9.20 -2.70
C ALA A 108 3.06 -9.44 -1.52
N LEU A 109 3.03 -10.68 -1.04
CA LEU A 109 2.19 -11.14 0.06
C LEU A 109 2.85 -12.30 0.79
N VAL A 110 2.27 -12.70 1.93
CA VAL A 110 2.72 -13.85 2.71
C VAL A 110 1.66 -14.93 2.70
N THR A 111 2.09 -16.18 2.60
CA THR A 111 1.19 -17.33 2.57
C THR A 111 1.57 -18.33 3.64
N ILE A 112 0.56 -19.05 4.12
CA ILE A 112 0.73 -20.29 4.87
C ILE A 112 0.00 -21.36 4.07
N GLU A 113 0.75 -22.11 3.26
CA GLU A 113 0.20 -23.14 2.39
C GLU A 113 -0.05 -24.43 3.18
N LEU A 114 -1.28 -24.92 3.09
CA LEU A 114 -1.76 -26.15 3.72
C LEU A 114 -2.41 -27.04 2.66
N GLU A 115 -2.71 -28.28 3.05
CA GLU A 115 -3.15 -29.34 2.11
C GLU A 115 -4.42 -28.96 1.32
N SER A 116 -5.40 -28.34 1.96
CA SER A 116 -6.71 -28.03 1.35
C SER A 116 -7.05 -26.54 1.28
N TYR A 117 -6.21 -25.67 1.84
CA TYR A 117 -6.42 -24.23 1.81
C TYR A 117 -5.10 -23.47 2.01
N CYS A 118 -5.13 -22.18 1.72
CA CYS A 118 -4.04 -21.26 1.98
C CYS A 118 -4.54 -20.15 2.92
N ILE A 119 -3.70 -19.74 3.87
CA ILE A 119 -3.92 -18.49 4.62
C ILE A 119 -3.08 -17.41 3.97
N ILE A 120 -3.70 -16.30 3.61
CA ILE A 120 -3.04 -15.16 2.98
C ILE A 120 -2.93 -14.01 3.99
N VAL A 121 -1.76 -13.38 4.04
CA VAL A 121 -1.54 -12.09 4.71
C VAL A 121 -1.03 -11.08 3.68
N ASP A 122 -1.91 -10.17 3.29
CA ASP A 122 -1.66 -9.12 2.32
C ASP A 122 -2.21 -7.78 2.84
N THR A 123 -1.45 -7.13 3.73
CA THR A 123 -1.90 -5.89 4.39
C THR A 123 -1.92 -4.68 3.47
N ALA A 124 -1.36 -4.79 2.27
CA ALA A 124 -1.49 -3.75 1.27
C ALA A 124 -2.91 -3.76 0.68
N MET A 125 -3.54 -4.93 0.54
CA MET A 125 -4.88 -5.10 -0.05
C MET A 125 -5.99 -5.35 0.99
N HIS A 126 -5.68 -5.95 2.14
CA HIS A 126 -6.67 -6.32 3.15
C HIS A 126 -6.10 -6.30 4.58
N PRO A 127 -6.77 -5.68 5.56
CA PRO A 127 -6.21 -5.46 6.90
C PRO A 127 -6.16 -6.70 7.80
N THR A 128 -6.88 -7.76 7.44
CA THR A 128 -6.85 -9.05 8.14
C THR A 128 -6.35 -10.17 7.23
N ALA A 129 -5.91 -11.27 7.85
CA ALA A 129 -5.64 -12.50 7.13
C ALA A 129 -6.95 -13.13 6.64
N TYR A 130 -6.90 -13.84 5.51
CA TYR A 130 -8.06 -14.55 4.96
C TYR A 130 -7.66 -15.95 4.50
N LYS A 131 -8.64 -16.85 4.46
CA LYS A 131 -8.47 -18.24 4.02
C LYS A 131 -9.04 -18.40 2.62
N ILE A 132 -8.32 -19.08 1.74
CA ILE A 132 -8.82 -19.49 0.42
C ILE A 132 -8.66 -21.00 0.32
N ARG A 133 -9.76 -21.71 0.14
CA ARG A 133 -9.73 -23.17 -0.06
C ARG A 133 -9.35 -23.50 -1.49
N LEU A 134 -8.66 -24.62 -1.66
CA LEU A 134 -8.15 -25.05 -2.96
C LEU A 134 -9.32 -25.30 -3.93
N GLY A 135 -9.35 -24.54 -5.03
CA GLY A 135 -10.38 -24.66 -6.07
C GLY A 135 -11.75 -24.07 -5.72
N GLU A 136 -11.87 -23.35 -4.61
CA GLU A 136 -13.08 -22.56 -4.30
C GLU A 136 -13.04 -21.17 -4.95
N ASP A 137 -14.15 -20.44 -4.83
CA ASP A 137 -14.30 -19.09 -5.39
C ASP A 137 -13.21 -18.13 -4.87
N PRO A 138 -12.76 -17.18 -5.71
CA PRO A 138 -11.77 -16.19 -5.30
C PRO A 138 -12.25 -15.33 -4.13
N PHE A 139 -11.34 -15.00 -3.21
CA PHE A 139 -11.58 -14.03 -2.16
C PHE A 139 -11.46 -12.60 -2.70
N GLY A 140 -12.53 -11.81 -2.57
CA GLY A 140 -12.51 -10.38 -2.90
C GLY A 140 -11.94 -9.55 -1.76
N CYS A 141 -10.80 -8.89 -1.99
CA CYS A 141 -10.21 -7.93 -1.06
C CYS A 141 -11.07 -6.66 -0.92
N GLU A 142 -10.68 -5.74 -0.05
CA GLU A 142 -11.38 -4.47 0.08
C GLU A 142 -11.30 -3.68 -1.23
N PRO A 143 -12.42 -3.12 -1.70
CA PRO A 143 -12.38 -2.18 -2.81
C PRO A 143 -11.52 -0.96 -2.49
N TYR A 144 -10.76 -0.48 -3.47
CA TYR A 144 -9.94 0.72 -3.34
C TYR A 144 -10.04 1.57 -4.61
N ILE A 145 -9.78 2.87 -4.48
CA ILE A 145 -9.72 3.78 -5.63
C ILE A 145 -8.35 3.65 -6.28
N ASP A 146 -8.30 3.29 -7.55
CA ASP A 146 -7.08 3.13 -8.32
C ASP A 146 -6.43 4.48 -8.74
N THR A 147 -5.34 4.42 -9.50
CA THR A 147 -4.66 5.63 -9.99
C THR A 147 -5.42 6.36 -11.09
N HIS A 148 -6.39 5.71 -11.72
CA HIS A 148 -7.27 6.24 -12.75
C HIS A 148 -8.64 6.72 -12.21
N ASN A 149 -8.84 6.72 -10.89
CA ASN A 149 -10.08 7.11 -10.20
C ASN A 149 -11.25 6.13 -10.41
N GLN A 150 -10.92 4.86 -10.55
CA GLN A 150 -11.87 3.77 -10.65
C GLN A 150 -11.89 3.02 -9.32
N LEU A 151 -13.08 2.66 -8.84
CA LEU A 151 -13.19 1.76 -7.70
C LEU A 151 -12.89 0.36 -8.22
N GLU A 152 -11.76 -0.17 -7.80
CA GLU A 152 -11.30 -1.50 -8.15
C GLU A 152 -11.45 -2.43 -6.97
N GLN A 153 -11.59 -3.71 -7.27
CA GLN A 153 -11.49 -4.77 -6.29
C GLN A 153 -10.53 -5.83 -6.80
N THR A 154 -9.61 -6.21 -5.92
CA THR A 154 -8.68 -7.31 -6.13
C THR A 154 -9.35 -8.62 -5.71
N PHE A 155 -9.15 -9.67 -6.49
CA PHE A 155 -9.61 -11.02 -6.20
C PHE A 155 -8.42 -11.96 -6.17
N VAL A 156 -8.29 -12.73 -5.09
CA VAL A 156 -7.21 -13.70 -4.90
C VAL A 156 -7.78 -15.10 -4.94
N GLU A 157 -7.16 -15.97 -5.72
CA GLU A 157 -7.58 -17.35 -5.98
C GLU A 157 -6.45 -18.33 -5.61
N TYR A 158 -6.80 -19.50 -5.08
CA TYR A 158 -5.87 -20.59 -4.82
C TYR A 158 -6.35 -21.85 -5.56
N ALA A 159 -5.68 -22.19 -6.66
CA ALA A 159 -6.14 -23.22 -7.58
C ALA A 159 -4.97 -24.05 -8.14
N PRO A 160 -5.21 -25.31 -8.54
CA PRO A 160 -4.20 -26.12 -9.22
C PRO A 160 -3.99 -25.60 -10.66
N VAL A 161 -2.79 -25.13 -10.97
CA VAL A 161 -2.38 -24.70 -12.30
C VAL A 161 -1.26 -25.61 -12.76
N ASN A 162 -1.47 -26.36 -13.86
CA ASN A 162 -0.50 -27.33 -14.38
C ASN A 162 0.01 -28.31 -13.32
N GLY A 163 -0.89 -28.80 -12.45
CA GLY A 163 -0.57 -29.74 -11.38
C GLY A 163 0.11 -29.12 -10.14
N THR A 164 0.33 -27.80 -10.12
CA THR A 164 0.90 -27.09 -8.97
C THR A 164 -0.13 -26.16 -8.37
N ASN A 165 -0.38 -26.27 -7.07
CA ASN A 165 -1.25 -25.32 -6.36
C ASN A 165 -0.62 -23.93 -6.43
N THR A 166 -1.35 -22.98 -7.02
CA THR A 166 -0.85 -21.65 -7.37
C THR A 166 -1.80 -20.61 -6.84
N ILE A 167 -1.25 -19.53 -6.30
CA ILE A 167 -2.01 -18.34 -5.92
C ILE A 167 -1.99 -17.40 -7.10
N THR A 168 -3.18 -16.91 -7.48
CA THR A 168 -3.31 -15.90 -8.52
C THR A 168 -4.12 -14.72 -8.03
N MET A 169 -3.88 -13.57 -8.65
CA MET A 169 -4.57 -12.33 -8.36
C MET A 169 -5.10 -11.72 -9.65
N ARG A 170 -6.34 -11.23 -9.58
CA ARG A 170 -7.03 -10.52 -10.67
C ARG A 170 -7.66 -9.26 -10.12
N TRP A 171 -7.99 -8.34 -11.02
CA TRP A 171 -8.63 -7.09 -10.67
C TRP A 171 -9.89 -6.89 -11.49
N LYS A 172 -10.84 -6.17 -10.91
CA LYS A 172 -12.09 -5.79 -11.57
C LYS A 172 -12.48 -4.38 -11.18
N ILE A 173 -12.92 -3.60 -12.15
CA ILE A 173 -13.60 -2.32 -11.88
C ILE A 173 -15.00 -2.63 -11.34
N ILE A 174 -15.37 -2.06 -10.19
CA ILE A 174 -16.71 -2.25 -9.62
C ILE A 174 -17.75 -1.65 -10.57
N GLY A 175 -18.71 -2.48 -10.98
CA GLY A 175 -19.70 -2.14 -12.02
C GLY A 175 -19.16 -2.21 -13.46
N GLY A 176 -17.91 -2.63 -13.64
CA GLY A 176 -17.24 -2.76 -14.94
C GLY A 176 -16.73 -4.17 -15.23
N ASN A 177 -15.82 -4.23 -16.20
CA ASN A 177 -15.21 -5.48 -16.69
C ASN A 177 -14.02 -5.92 -15.83
N TRP A 178 -13.69 -7.20 -15.93
CA TRP A 178 -12.42 -7.74 -15.46
C TRP A 178 -11.26 -7.20 -16.28
N TYR A 179 -10.12 -6.95 -15.63
CA TYR A 179 -8.87 -6.75 -16.33
C TYR A 179 -8.38 -8.07 -16.93
N SER A 180 -7.73 -8.01 -18.10
CA SER A 180 -7.23 -9.19 -18.81
C SER A 180 -6.00 -9.83 -18.15
N GLY A 181 -5.35 -9.15 -17.20
CA GLY A 181 -4.15 -9.62 -16.53
C GLY A 181 -4.44 -10.56 -15.36
N VAL A 182 -3.63 -11.62 -15.24
CA VAL A 182 -3.60 -12.50 -14.07
C VAL A 182 -2.18 -12.52 -13.53
N SER A 183 -1.98 -12.03 -12.32
CA SER A 183 -0.70 -12.17 -11.62
C SER A 183 -0.61 -13.55 -10.98
N ARG A 184 0.49 -14.26 -11.21
CA ARG A 184 0.78 -15.55 -10.58
C ARG A 184 1.85 -15.37 -9.54
N PHE A 185 1.61 -15.87 -8.34
CA PHE A 185 2.55 -15.74 -7.25
C PHE A 185 3.52 -16.91 -7.21
N SER A 186 4.79 -16.60 -7.00
CA SER A 186 5.84 -17.58 -6.72
C SER A 186 6.64 -17.17 -5.49
N GLU A 187 7.18 -18.16 -4.80
CA GLU A 187 8.06 -17.94 -3.66
C GLU A 187 9.32 -17.18 -4.10
N MET A 188 9.72 -16.21 -3.30
CA MET A 188 10.92 -15.40 -3.53
C MET A 188 11.67 -15.20 -2.22
N ASP A 189 13.00 -15.28 -2.26
CA ASP A 189 13.83 -14.85 -1.14
C ASP A 189 13.61 -13.34 -0.89
N PRO A 190 13.37 -12.88 0.34
CA PRO A 190 13.13 -11.47 0.60
C PRO A 190 14.28 -10.54 0.20
N THR A 191 15.52 -11.01 0.27
CA THR A 191 16.70 -10.25 -0.18
C THR A 191 16.71 -10.12 -1.68
N ALA A 192 16.38 -11.19 -2.39
CA ALA A 192 16.14 -11.13 -3.82
C ALA A 192 15.00 -10.15 -4.15
N ALA A 193 13.89 -10.14 -3.41
CA ALA A 193 12.78 -9.22 -3.65
C ALA A 193 13.20 -7.75 -3.51
N LEU A 194 14.02 -7.43 -2.50
CA LEU A 194 14.59 -6.09 -2.35
C LEU A 194 15.45 -5.71 -3.56
N ARG A 195 16.37 -6.59 -3.96
CA ARG A 195 17.37 -6.33 -5.01
C ARG A 195 16.79 -6.33 -6.42
N GLN A 196 15.81 -7.20 -6.70
CA GLN A 196 15.28 -7.45 -8.05
C GLN A 196 13.96 -6.72 -8.31
N LEU A 197 13.21 -6.35 -7.27
CA LEU A 197 11.94 -5.64 -7.42
C LEU A 197 12.05 -4.22 -6.90
N VAL A 198 12.34 -4.06 -5.61
CA VAL A 198 12.13 -2.78 -4.91
C VAL A 198 13.15 -1.72 -5.32
N ALA A 199 14.44 -2.05 -5.30
CA ALA A 199 15.48 -1.09 -5.62
C ALA A 199 15.39 -0.62 -7.09
N PRO A 200 15.29 -1.51 -8.11
CA PRO A 200 15.14 -1.09 -9.50
C PRO A 200 13.87 -0.27 -9.74
N ALA A 201 12.73 -0.70 -9.19
CA ALA A 201 11.46 0.02 -9.32
C ALA A 201 11.48 1.41 -8.66
N SER A 202 12.16 1.51 -7.52
CA SER A 202 12.35 2.79 -6.82
C SER A 202 13.16 3.75 -7.67
N GLN A 203 14.23 3.27 -8.30
CA GLN A 203 15.15 4.04 -9.14
C GLN A 203 14.62 4.34 -10.54
N CYS A 204 13.41 3.88 -10.88
CA CYS A 204 12.77 4.20 -12.16
C CYS A 204 12.58 5.71 -12.32
N THR A 205 13.27 6.27 -13.30
CA THR A 205 13.28 7.71 -13.58
C THR A 205 12.96 7.99 -15.05
N LYS A 206 12.34 9.14 -15.31
CA LYS A 206 12.21 9.76 -16.63
C LYS A 206 13.16 10.96 -16.66
N GLY A 207 14.34 10.78 -17.26
CA GLY A 207 15.45 11.71 -17.06
C GLY A 207 16.00 11.55 -15.64
N ASN A 208 16.11 12.66 -14.89
CA ASN A 208 16.63 12.63 -13.51
C ASN A 208 15.52 12.59 -12.44
N MET A 209 14.25 12.47 -12.84
CA MET A 209 13.11 12.53 -11.92
C MET A 209 12.39 11.19 -11.85
N PRO A 210 11.92 10.75 -10.68
CA PRO A 210 10.95 9.66 -10.61
C PRO A 210 9.69 10.05 -11.39
N VAL A 211 8.96 9.10 -11.97
CA VAL A 211 7.77 9.42 -12.77
C VAL A 211 6.61 9.86 -11.86
N ASN A 212 6.08 8.91 -11.10
CA ASN A 212 4.97 9.10 -10.18
C ASN A 212 5.23 8.27 -8.92
N LYS A 213 4.89 8.82 -7.75
CA LYS A 213 4.89 8.09 -6.49
C LYS A 213 3.53 8.20 -5.81
N ILE A 214 3.21 7.22 -4.96
CA ILE A 214 1.90 7.08 -4.35
C ILE A 214 2.08 6.87 -2.83
N ILE A 215 1.13 7.38 -2.06
CA ILE A 215 0.98 7.13 -0.63
C ILE A 215 -0.48 6.75 -0.38
N ASN A 216 -0.72 5.64 0.31
CA ASN A 216 -2.05 5.27 0.79
C ASN A 216 -2.08 5.45 2.30
N THR A 217 -2.99 6.30 2.76
CA THR A 217 -3.18 6.55 4.18
C THR A 217 -4.35 5.70 4.67
N ARG A 218 -4.07 4.89 5.69
CA ARG A 218 -5.04 4.08 6.41
C ARG A 218 -5.21 4.63 7.82
N VAL A 219 -6.43 4.58 8.34
CA VAL A 219 -6.76 5.05 9.69
C VAL A 219 -7.62 4.03 10.41
N VAL A 220 -7.58 4.06 11.74
CA VAL A 220 -8.50 3.31 12.59
C VAL A 220 -9.41 4.31 13.29
N SER A 221 -10.71 4.21 13.03
CA SER A 221 -11.74 5.05 13.63
C SER A 221 -12.52 4.28 14.70
N SER A 222 -13.01 4.96 15.73
CA SER A 222 -13.95 4.38 16.70
C SER A 222 -15.33 4.09 16.11
N GLU A 223 -15.70 4.81 15.04
CA GLU A 223 -16.97 4.67 14.33
C GLU A 223 -16.74 4.17 12.90
N PRO A 224 -17.64 3.35 12.36
CA PRO A 224 -17.54 2.92 10.98
C PRO A 224 -17.77 4.12 10.05
N PRO A 225 -17.04 4.22 8.93
CA PRO A 225 -17.39 5.20 7.91
C PRO A 225 -18.70 4.78 7.20
N ASN A 226 -19.43 5.75 6.65
CA ASN A 226 -20.75 5.50 6.05
C ASN A 226 -20.64 4.93 4.64
N ASN A 227 -19.69 5.41 3.83
CA ASN A 227 -19.61 5.10 2.40
C ASN A 227 -18.25 4.53 1.97
N LEU A 228 -17.33 4.36 2.91
CA LEU A 228 -16.05 3.70 2.68
C LEU A 228 -16.17 2.20 2.95
N PRO A 229 -15.56 1.35 2.11
CA PRO A 229 -15.20 0.01 2.53
C PRO A 229 -14.34 0.07 3.80
N TYR A 230 -14.65 -0.77 4.77
CA TYR A 230 -13.90 -0.86 6.02
C TYR A 230 -13.86 -2.30 6.53
N THR A 231 -12.87 -2.58 7.36
CA THR A 231 -12.82 -3.81 8.15
C THR A 231 -13.00 -3.50 9.62
N ALA A 232 -13.93 -4.22 10.26
CA ALA A 232 -14.08 -4.21 11.70
C ALA A 232 -12.89 -4.91 12.37
N LEU A 233 -12.25 -4.21 13.29
CA LEU A 233 -11.17 -4.68 14.13
C LEU A 233 -11.61 -4.67 15.59
N ASN A 234 -10.88 -5.37 16.46
CA ASN A 234 -11.17 -5.37 17.91
C ASN A 234 -11.11 -3.98 18.57
N ARG A 235 -10.51 -2.99 17.90
CA ARG A 235 -10.28 -1.63 18.42
C ARG A 235 -10.91 -0.51 17.58
N GLY A 236 -11.79 -0.85 16.65
CA GLY A 236 -12.42 0.13 15.76
C GLY A 236 -12.55 -0.38 14.33
N TYR A 237 -12.64 0.55 13.40
CA TYR A 237 -12.87 0.28 11.99
C TYR A 237 -11.69 0.84 11.20
N GLU A 238 -10.99 -0.04 10.51
CA GLU A 238 -9.89 0.35 9.63
C GLU A 238 -10.40 0.58 8.22
N TYR A 239 -9.91 1.64 7.59
CA TYR A 239 -10.18 1.95 6.19
C TYR A 239 -9.08 2.84 5.60
N MET A 240 -8.95 2.81 4.27
CA MET A 240 -8.13 3.75 3.52
C MET A 240 -8.83 5.12 3.47
N SER A 241 -8.32 6.08 4.23
CA SER A 241 -8.88 7.44 4.31
C SER A 241 -8.57 8.26 3.06
N SER A 242 -7.40 8.04 2.47
CA SER A 242 -6.96 8.81 1.31
C SER A 242 -5.84 8.12 0.52
N ARG A 243 -5.69 8.57 -0.73
CA ARG A 243 -4.58 8.22 -1.61
C ARG A 243 -3.99 9.50 -2.19
N LEU A 244 -2.70 9.70 -1.98
CA LEU A 244 -1.94 10.81 -2.55
C LEU A 244 -1.06 10.31 -3.70
N LYS A 245 -1.27 10.85 -4.89
CA LYS A 245 -0.36 10.72 -6.03
C LYS A 245 0.53 11.96 -6.12
N ILE A 246 1.82 11.73 -6.36
CA ILE A 246 2.87 12.72 -6.52
C ILE A 246 3.42 12.58 -7.94
N ASP A 247 3.15 13.57 -8.79
CA ASP A 247 3.67 13.64 -10.15
C ASP A 247 4.83 14.63 -10.21
N PHE A 248 6.05 14.13 -10.40
CA PHE A 248 7.25 14.96 -10.35
C PHE A 248 7.46 15.75 -11.65
N ASP A 249 7.04 15.21 -12.80
CA ASP A 249 7.17 15.89 -14.10
C ASP A 249 6.21 17.09 -14.15
N GLU A 250 4.97 16.89 -13.70
CA GLU A 250 3.95 17.95 -13.62
C GLU A 250 4.06 18.83 -12.37
N ARG A 251 4.86 18.41 -11.38
CA ARG A 251 4.97 19.03 -10.04
C ARG A 251 3.59 19.15 -9.39
N GLN A 252 2.86 18.05 -9.38
CA GLN A 252 1.47 18.04 -8.99
C GLN A 252 1.21 17.02 -7.89
N PHE A 253 0.53 17.46 -6.85
CA PHE A 253 -0.15 16.58 -5.92
C PHE A 253 -1.57 16.28 -6.42
N SER A 254 -2.01 15.04 -6.27
CA SER A 254 -3.39 14.63 -6.50
C SER A 254 -3.84 13.75 -5.35
N LEU A 255 -4.63 14.33 -4.45
CA LEU A 255 -5.20 13.67 -3.29
C LEU A 255 -6.63 13.21 -3.61
N GLN A 256 -6.91 11.94 -3.40
CA GLN A 256 -8.24 11.35 -3.48
C GLN A 256 -8.76 11.12 -2.05
N ILE A 257 -9.97 11.59 -1.79
CA ILE A 257 -10.66 11.49 -0.50
C ILE A 257 -12.09 11.01 -0.78
N PHE A 258 -12.66 10.19 0.08
CA PHE A 258 -14.08 9.89 -0.02
C PHE A 258 -14.92 11.02 0.61
N ALA A 259 -15.72 11.66 -0.25
CA ALA A 259 -16.40 12.93 -0.01
C ALA A 259 -17.34 12.92 1.21
N PRO A 260 -18.29 11.97 1.33
CA PRO A 260 -19.37 12.12 2.29
C PRO A 260 -18.87 12.03 3.74
N ASP A 261 -17.95 11.12 4.00
CA ASP A 261 -17.42 10.87 5.35
C ASP A 261 -16.45 11.95 5.81
N TRP A 262 -15.64 12.50 4.88
CA TRP A 262 -14.68 13.53 5.23
C TRP A 262 -15.32 14.92 5.31
N LEU A 263 -16.06 15.36 4.29
CA LEU A 263 -16.64 16.72 4.27
C LEU A 263 -17.62 16.96 5.42
N ALA A 264 -18.40 15.95 5.81
CA ALA A 264 -19.33 16.08 6.93
C ALA A 264 -18.61 16.43 8.24
N LYS A 265 -17.40 15.89 8.44
CA LYS A 265 -16.58 16.11 9.64
C LYS A 265 -15.64 17.33 9.51
N ASN A 266 -15.44 17.83 8.29
CA ASN A 266 -14.37 18.77 7.94
C ASN A 266 -14.87 19.96 7.09
N ALA A 267 -16.12 20.40 7.29
CA ALA A 267 -16.76 21.45 6.49
C ALA A 267 -15.94 22.77 6.42
N GLY A 268 -15.15 23.07 7.45
CA GLY A 268 -14.27 24.25 7.48
C GLY A 268 -13.16 24.26 6.42
N TYR A 269 -12.81 23.11 5.84
CA TYR A 269 -11.80 23.05 4.77
C TYR A 269 -12.34 23.43 3.41
N ALA A 270 -13.65 23.24 3.13
CA ALA A 270 -14.21 23.50 1.81
C ALA A 270 -13.97 24.97 1.37
N GLY A 271 -14.33 25.94 2.21
CA GLY A 271 -14.10 27.35 1.91
C GLY A 271 -12.62 27.73 1.80
N ARG A 272 -11.73 27.05 2.55
CA ARG A 272 -10.28 27.26 2.44
C ARG A 272 -9.71 26.71 1.14
N VAL A 273 -10.19 25.54 0.69
CA VAL A 273 -9.85 24.96 -0.60
C VAL A 273 -10.29 25.88 -1.74
N ASP A 274 -11.54 26.36 -1.71
CA ASP A 274 -12.09 27.27 -2.73
C ASP A 274 -11.32 28.60 -2.81
N ALA A 275 -10.81 29.11 -1.68
CA ALA A 275 -9.99 30.31 -1.62
C ALA A 275 -8.50 30.08 -1.98
N SER A 276 -8.09 28.83 -2.21
CA SER A 276 -6.69 28.44 -2.44
C SER A 276 -6.37 28.20 -3.93
N LYS A 277 -5.15 27.70 -4.19
CA LYS A 277 -4.75 27.20 -5.53
C LYS A 277 -5.10 25.73 -5.76
N ILE A 278 -5.71 25.06 -4.79
CA ILE A 278 -6.10 23.65 -4.90
C ILE A 278 -7.38 23.58 -5.75
N THR A 279 -7.31 22.86 -6.86
CA THR A 279 -8.50 22.55 -7.65
C THR A 279 -9.23 21.38 -7.03
N SER A 280 -10.53 21.49 -6.82
CA SER A 280 -11.39 20.42 -6.33
C SER A 280 -12.29 19.89 -7.46
N TYR A 281 -12.47 18.58 -7.50
CA TYR A 281 -13.42 17.91 -8.39
C TYR A 281 -14.11 16.78 -7.62
N THR A 282 -15.43 16.71 -7.67
CA THR A 282 -16.20 15.62 -7.05
C THR A 282 -16.71 14.68 -8.13
N ASP A 283 -16.42 13.40 -7.99
CA ASP A 283 -17.09 12.34 -8.74
C ASP A 283 -18.35 11.91 -7.97
N PRO A 284 -19.56 12.30 -8.44
CA PRO A 284 -20.80 12.01 -7.74
C PRO A 284 -21.18 10.53 -7.79
N LYS A 285 -20.68 9.76 -8.76
CA LYS A 285 -20.97 8.33 -8.86
C LYS A 285 -20.20 7.53 -7.82
N MET A 286 -18.99 7.98 -7.55
CA MET A 286 -18.05 7.28 -6.68
C MET A 286 -18.02 7.84 -5.26
N GLY A 287 -18.60 9.04 -5.05
CA GLY A 287 -18.53 9.75 -3.78
C GLY A 287 -17.09 10.16 -3.43
N ILE A 288 -16.29 10.55 -4.43
CA ILE A 288 -14.87 10.87 -4.26
C ILE A 288 -14.64 12.35 -4.54
N ILE A 289 -13.85 13.03 -3.70
CA ILE A 289 -13.26 14.33 -3.98
C ILE A 289 -11.82 14.13 -4.38
N LYS A 290 -11.46 14.73 -5.50
CA LYS A 290 -10.08 14.92 -5.92
C LYS A 290 -9.67 16.34 -5.62
N LEU A 291 -8.62 16.48 -4.83
CA LEU A 291 -7.91 17.73 -4.63
C LEU A 291 -6.61 17.65 -5.43
N ALA A 292 -6.39 18.60 -6.34
CA ALA A 292 -5.15 18.68 -7.10
C ALA A 292 -4.46 20.02 -6.89
N LEU A 293 -3.16 19.97 -6.62
CA LEU A 293 -2.31 21.13 -6.40
C LEU A 293 -1.14 21.06 -7.36
N LYS A 294 -1.13 21.93 -8.38
CA LYS A 294 0.04 22.15 -9.23
C LYS A 294 0.96 23.18 -8.58
N MET A 295 2.17 22.74 -8.25
CA MET A 295 3.15 23.57 -7.57
C MET A 295 3.73 24.63 -8.51
N SER A 296 4.07 25.78 -7.93
CA SER A 296 4.77 26.84 -8.68
C SER A 296 6.18 26.39 -9.08
N PRO A 297 6.72 26.88 -10.21
CA PRO A 297 8.15 26.77 -10.47
C PRO A 297 9.01 27.47 -9.43
N ASN A 298 8.51 28.54 -8.80
CA ASN A 298 9.21 29.26 -7.75
C ASN A 298 8.82 28.68 -6.38
N ARG A 299 9.81 28.08 -5.69
CA ARG A 299 9.67 27.49 -4.35
C ARG A 299 9.09 28.47 -3.33
N ASP A 300 9.42 29.75 -3.44
CA ASP A 300 9.04 30.79 -2.49
C ASP A 300 7.74 31.51 -2.87
N ASN A 301 6.99 30.98 -3.85
CA ASN A 301 5.69 31.55 -4.22
C ASN A 301 4.71 31.41 -3.04
N ALA A 302 4.47 32.51 -2.32
CA ALA A 302 3.63 32.52 -1.10
C ALA A 302 2.27 31.82 -1.27
N ARG A 303 1.60 31.97 -2.43
CA ARG A 303 0.33 31.28 -2.70
C ARG A 303 0.50 29.76 -2.86
N SER A 304 1.61 29.31 -3.47
CA SER A 304 1.92 27.88 -3.59
C SER A 304 2.30 27.28 -2.24
N VAL A 305 3.05 28.01 -1.42
CA VAL A 305 3.42 27.59 -0.05
C VAL A 305 2.15 27.43 0.80
N ALA A 306 1.31 28.46 0.87
CA ALA A 306 0.05 28.41 1.64
C ALA A 306 -0.89 27.29 1.16
N ALA A 307 -0.96 27.02 -0.14
CA ALA A 307 -1.74 25.90 -0.67
C ALA A 307 -1.13 24.54 -0.33
N THR A 308 0.20 24.43 -0.25
CA THR A 308 0.89 23.21 0.16
C THR A 308 0.70 22.95 1.66
N GLU A 309 0.76 24.00 2.49
CA GLU A 309 0.44 23.94 3.93
C GLU A 309 -1.01 23.50 4.16
N LEU A 310 -1.97 24.07 3.42
CA LEU A 310 -3.36 23.64 3.49
C LEU A 310 -3.53 22.16 3.11
N LEU A 311 -2.84 21.69 2.06
CA LEU A 311 -2.87 20.28 1.67
C LEU A 311 -2.24 19.37 2.73
N ASP A 312 -1.18 19.83 3.40
CA ASP A 312 -0.55 19.13 4.52
C ASP A 312 -1.52 18.97 5.70
N GLU A 313 -2.21 20.05 6.09
CA GLU A 313 -3.23 20.01 7.14
C GLU A 313 -4.38 19.03 6.80
N ILE A 314 -4.84 19.03 5.54
CA ILE A 314 -5.89 18.11 5.08
C ILE A 314 -5.39 16.66 5.17
N CYS A 315 -4.18 16.38 4.70
CA CYS A 315 -3.57 15.05 4.76
C CYS A 315 -3.34 14.59 6.22
N GLU A 316 -2.96 15.50 7.12
CA GLU A 316 -2.84 15.23 8.57
C GLU A 316 -4.21 14.84 9.16
N ALA A 317 -5.27 15.59 8.85
CA ALA A 317 -6.62 15.27 9.29
C ALA A 317 -7.12 13.92 8.74
N LEU A 318 -6.56 13.45 7.62
CA LEU A 318 -6.80 12.14 7.04
C LEU A 318 -5.89 11.04 7.62
N GLY A 319 -5.03 11.35 8.59
CA GLY A 319 -4.17 10.38 9.28
C GLY A 319 -2.73 10.29 8.74
N SER A 320 -2.32 11.20 7.86
CA SER A 320 -0.90 11.34 7.48
C SER A 320 -0.12 12.05 8.60
N ARG A 321 1.20 11.98 8.56
CA ARG A 321 2.04 12.72 9.51
C ARG A 321 2.06 14.22 9.15
N ARG A 322 1.99 15.08 10.17
CA ARG A 322 2.19 16.53 10.01
C ARG A 322 3.52 16.83 9.33
N GLY A 323 3.50 17.73 8.34
CA GLY A 323 4.66 18.17 7.58
C GLY A 323 5.12 17.22 6.49
N GLU A 324 4.48 16.05 6.31
CA GLU A 324 4.91 15.09 5.30
C GLU A 324 4.72 15.63 3.88
N ILE A 325 3.64 16.37 3.61
CA ILE A 325 3.39 16.96 2.29
C ILE A 325 4.41 18.06 1.99
N LEU A 326 4.75 18.88 3.00
CA LEU A 326 5.80 19.90 2.88
C LEU A 326 7.17 19.27 2.58
N LYS A 327 7.50 18.15 3.24
CA LYS A 327 8.72 17.40 2.97
C LYS A 327 8.75 16.83 1.55
N ILE A 328 7.65 16.22 1.09
CA ILE A 328 7.54 15.72 -0.29
C ILE A 328 7.68 16.87 -1.30
N ALA A 329 7.04 18.00 -1.04
CA ALA A 329 7.12 19.19 -1.89
C ALA A 329 8.58 19.66 -2.06
N ASN A 330 9.37 19.65 -0.98
CA ASN A 330 10.81 19.96 -1.05
C ASN A 330 11.56 18.97 -1.96
N SER A 331 11.28 17.67 -1.87
CA SER A 331 11.90 16.68 -2.76
C SER A 331 11.57 16.91 -4.24
N ILE A 332 10.36 17.37 -4.57
CA ILE A 332 10.00 17.75 -5.95
C ILE A 332 10.87 18.92 -6.43
N TYR A 333 11.12 19.91 -5.56
CA TYR A 333 11.98 21.05 -5.89
C TYR A 333 13.45 20.66 -6.07
N GLU A 334 13.95 19.73 -5.26
CA GLU A 334 15.35 19.27 -5.29
C GLU A 334 15.71 18.51 -6.57
N VAL A 335 14.81 17.66 -7.06
CA VAL A 335 15.11 16.74 -8.17
C VAL A 335 14.66 17.25 -9.53
N ASN A 336 13.88 18.32 -9.60
CA ASN A 336 13.35 18.83 -10.86
C ASN A 336 14.27 19.88 -11.49
N PRO A 337 15.00 19.55 -12.58
CA PRO A 337 15.96 20.47 -13.20
C PRO A 337 15.28 21.69 -13.85
N LYS A 338 13.97 21.65 -14.10
CA LYS A 338 13.19 22.79 -14.63
C LYS A 338 12.96 23.90 -13.59
N ILE A 339 13.38 23.69 -12.35
CA ILE A 339 13.23 24.62 -11.22
C ILE A 339 14.55 25.35 -10.93
N LEU A 340 15.69 24.79 -11.35
CA LEU A 340 16.98 25.49 -11.32
C LEU A 340 17.10 26.40 -12.55
N ARG A 341 16.55 27.62 -12.44
CA ARG A 341 16.98 28.83 -13.18
C ARG A 341 16.23 30.07 -12.68
#